data_AF-A0A2I1HVL7-F1
#
_entry.id   AF-A0A2I1HVL7-F1
#
_cell.length_a   1.000
_cell.length_b   1.000
_cell.length_c   1.000
_cell.angle_alpha   90.00
_cell.angle_beta   90.00
_cell.angle_gamma   90.00
#
_symmetry.space_group_name_H-M   'P 1'
#
loop_
_entity.id
_entity.type
_entity.pdbx_description
1 polymer ?
#
loop_
_entity_poly.entity_id
_entity_poly.type
_entity_poly.pdbx_seq_one_letter_code
_entity_poly.pdbx_strand_id
1 'polypeptide(L)'
;MYFGPGIEVSTNRTEFWHGTLWQESPLFGCEKMTINNIMFFTGEFIQYRIESNTKIGRILAFVTDENNNTKIKVQQFLYNYELPRNFHSAARDSTKLWMTDR
;
A
#
# COMPACT_ATOMS: atom_id res chain seq x y z
N MET A 1 1.57 14.39 -18.28
CA MET A 1 2.29 15.43 -17.51
C MET A 1 2.42 14.98 -16.05
N TYR A 2 3.46 15.40 -15.29
CA TYR A 2 3.59 15.10 -13.85
C TYR A 2 2.78 16.11 -13.04
N PHE A 3 1.82 15.64 -12.25
CA PHE A 3 0.85 16.49 -11.52
C PHE A 3 1.25 16.73 -10.05
N GLY A 4 2.51 16.47 -9.69
CA GLY A 4 2.99 16.55 -8.31
C GLY A 4 2.75 15.26 -7.51
N PRO A 5 3.32 15.17 -6.30
CA PRO A 5 3.19 13.99 -5.47
C PRO A 5 1.79 13.92 -4.84
N GLY A 6 1.14 12.76 -5.02
CA GLY A 6 0.13 12.30 -4.07
C GLY A 6 -1.30 12.82 -4.22
N ILE A 7 -1.76 13.32 -5.37
CA ILE A 7 -3.19 13.62 -5.56
C ILE A 7 -3.93 12.38 -6.10
N GLU A 8 -4.96 11.92 -5.41
CA GLU A 8 -5.90 10.91 -5.91
C GLU A 8 -6.92 11.59 -6.84
N VAL A 9 -6.68 11.57 -8.16
CA VAL A 9 -7.61 12.20 -9.11
C VAL A 9 -8.80 11.26 -9.36
N SER A 10 -10.01 11.69 -8.99
CA SER A 10 -11.24 10.92 -9.17
C SER A 10 -11.79 11.00 -10.61
N THR A 11 -11.50 12.09 -11.32
CA THR A 11 -12.18 12.41 -12.59
C THR A 11 -11.17 12.53 -13.74
N ASN A 12 -11.36 11.70 -14.78
CA ASN A 12 -10.58 11.65 -16.02
C ASN A 12 -9.10 11.20 -15.90
N ARG A 13 -8.89 9.89 -15.70
CA ARG A 13 -7.61 9.22 -16.00
C ARG A 13 -7.42 9.15 -17.52
N THR A 14 -6.99 10.24 -18.13
CA THR A 14 -6.79 10.33 -19.60
C THR A 14 -5.53 9.60 -20.09
N GLU A 15 -4.62 9.24 -19.20
CA GLU A 15 -3.37 8.53 -19.54
C GLU A 15 -3.27 7.21 -18.76
N PHE A 16 -2.75 6.16 -19.41
CA PHE A 16 -2.54 4.82 -18.81
C PHE A 16 -1.67 4.87 -17.53
N TRP A 17 -0.81 5.87 -17.42
CA TRP A 17 0.14 6.07 -16.32
C TRP A 17 -0.41 6.93 -15.17
N HIS A 18 -1.66 7.38 -15.25
CA HIS A 18 -2.23 8.29 -14.27
C HIS A 18 -2.55 7.55 -12.95
N GLY A 19 -2.03 8.07 -11.84
CA GLY A 19 -2.38 7.64 -10.49
C GLY A 19 -1.34 6.78 -9.80
N THR A 20 -1.18 5.51 -10.16
CA THR A 20 -0.46 4.56 -9.30
C THR A 20 1.07 4.63 -9.43
N LEU A 21 1.60 4.67 -10.65
CA LEU A 21 3.04 4.48 -10.89
C LEU A 21 3.90 5.64 -10.35
N TRP A 22 3.44 6.88 -10.52
CA TRP A 22 4.15 8.07 -10.05
C TRP A 22 4.05 8.26 -8.54
N GLN A 23 2.92 7.88 -7.93
CA GLN A 23 2.72 7.99 -6.48
C GLN A 23 3.65 7.03 -5.71
N GLU A 24 3.95 5.86 -6.27
CA GLU A 24 4.86 4.87 -5.66
C GLU A 24 6.34 5.10 -5.99
N SER A 25 6.63 6.04 -6.89
CA SER A 25 8.00 6.29 -7.30
C SER A 25 8.78 6.99 -6.18
N PRO A 26 9.98 6.52 -5.81
CA PRO A 26 10.84 7.24 -4.86
C PRO A 26 11.19 8.67 -5.30
N LEU A 27 11.19 8.93 -6.61
CA LEU A 27 11.55 10.23 -7.20
C LEU A 27 10.38 11.20 -7.27
N PHE A 28 9.16 10.69 -7.40
CA PHE A 28 7.98 11.49 -7.77
C PHE A 28 6.84 11.37 -6.76
N GLY A 29 6.87 10.35 -5.91
CA GLY A 29 5.92 10.12 -4.83
C GLY A 29 6.33 10.84 -3.55
N CYS A 30 5.52 10.63 -2.51
CA CYS A 30 5.86 11.11 -1.18
C CYS A 30 6.78 10.08 -0.50
N GLU A 31 7.99 10.47 -0.13
CA GLU A 31 8.98 9.57 0.49
C GLU A 31 8.63 9.23 1.94
N LYS A 32 8.04 10.18 2.68
CA LYS A 32 7.76 10.03 4.11
C LYS A 32 6.54 10.82 4.54
N MET A 33 5.89 10.37 5.60
CA MET A 33 4.73 11.04 6.17
C MET A 33 4.69 10.90 7.69
N THR A 34 4.27 11.95 8.37
CA THR A 34 4.09 11.95 9.83
C THR A 34 2.63 11.75 10.17
N ILE A 35 2.31 10.71 10.95
CA ILE A 35 0.96 10.39 11.40
C ILE A 35 1.02 10.19 12.92
N ASN A 36 0.20 10.92 13.68
CA ASN A 36 0.20 10.89 15.15
C ASN A 36 1.61 11.05 15.75
N ASN A 37 2.40 11.98 15.20
CA ASN A 37 3.80 12.25 15.59
C ASN A 37 4.80 11.11 15.34
N ILE A 38 4.40 10.06 14.61
CA ILE A 38 5.27 8.98 14.18
C ILE A 38 5.56 9.16 12.69
N MET A 39 6.83 9.06 12.32
CA MET A 39 7.27 9.18 10.93
C MET A 39 7.29 7.80 10.27
N PHE A 40 6.67 7.71 9.09
CA PHE A 40 6.66 6.52 8.25
C PHE A 40 7.32 6.82 6.92
N PHE A 41 7.99 5.83 6.34
CA PHE A 41 8.66 5.93 5.05
C PHE A 41 8.04 5.00 4.02
N THR A 42 8.09 5.44 2.77
CA THR A 42 7.68 4.62 1.62
C THR A 42 8.60 3.40 1.53
N GLY A 43 7.99 2.23 1.39
CA GLY A 43 8.68 0.95 1.36
C GLY A 43 8.83 0.27 2.72
N GLU A 44 8.48 0.91 3.83
CA GLU A 44 8.48 0.28 5.16
C GLU A 44 7.39 -0.78 5.31
N PHE A 45 7.64 -1.73 6.20
CA PHE A 45 6.66 -2.73 6.60
C PHE A 45 5.90 -2.25 7.82
N ILE A 46 4.58 -2.33 7.75
CA ILE A 46 3.69 -1.90 8.82
C ILE A 46 2.71 -3.00 9.19
N GLN A 47 2.31 -2.97 10.46
CA GLN A 47 1.18 -3.70 10.97
C GLN A 47 -0.01 -2.74 11.10
N TYR A 48 -1.16 -3.13 10.59
CA TYR A 48 -2.38 -2.33 10.63
C TYR A 48 -3.59 -3.21 10.88
N ARG A 49 -4.70 -2.62 11.30
CA ARG A 49 -5.93 -3.35 11.63
C ARG A 49 -7.01 -3.03 10.61
N ILE A 50 -7.55 -4.06 9.96
CA ILE A 50 -8.79 -3.97 9.19
C ILE A 50 -9.85 -4.71 9.98
N GLU A 51 -10.93 -4.02 10.35
CA GLU A 51 -12.01 -4.55 11.19
C GLU A 51 -11.44 -5.12 12.51
N SER A 52 -11.33 -6.45 12.61
CA SER A 52 -10.77 -7.17 13.76
C SER A 52 -9.47 -7.92 13.45
N ASN A 53 -9.02 -7.93 12.20
CA ASN A 53 -7.85 -8.68 11.78
C ASN A 53 -6.62 -7.78 11.71
N THR A 54 -5.55 -8.27 12.34
CA THR A 54 -4.23 -7.66 12.21
C THR A 54 -3.62 -8.11 10.89
N LYS A 55 -3.30 -7.13 10.04
CA LYS A 55 -2.65 -7.32 8.76
C LYS A 55 -1.25 -6.75 8.79
N ILE A 56 -0.40 -7.33 7.96
CA ILE A 56 0.95 -6.84 7.72
C ILE A 56 1.02 -6.47 6.24
N GLY A 57 1.71 -5.39 5.93
CA GLY A 57 1.91 -4.98 4.56
C GLY A 57 3.07 -4.02 4.42
N ARG A 58 3.35 -3.63 3.18
CA ARG A 58 4.39 -2.68 2.83
C ARG A 58 3.77 -1.38 2.33
N ILE A 59 4.22 -0.24 2.84
CA ILE A 59 3.80 1.07 2.37
C ILE A 59 4.30 1.25 0.93
N LEU A 60 3.37 1.53 0.02
CA LEU A 60 3.67 1.81 -1.39
C LEU A 60 3.70 3.30 -1.68
N ALA A 61 2.75 4.06 -1.12
CA ALA A 61 2.65 5.49 -1.34
C ALA A 61 1.80 6.15 -0.27
N PHE A 62 2.06 7.44 -0.05
CA PHE A 62 1.15 8.34 0.65
C PHE A 62 0.40 9.19 -0.37
N VAL A 63 -0.92 9.28 -0.20
CA VAL A 63 -1.83 9.94 -1.15
C VAL A 63 -2.81 10.79 -0.37
N THR A 64 -3.16 11.94 -0.92
CA THR A 64 -4.17 12.86 -0.42
C THR A 64 -5.33 12.89 -1.40
N ASP A 65 -6.54 12.71 -0.87
CA ASP A 65 -7.79 12.78 -1.63
C ASP A 65 -8.16 14.25 -1.93
N GLU A 66 -9.12 14.47 -2.83
CA GLU A 66 -9.67 15.79 -3.17
C GLU A 66 -10.25 16.52 -1.95
N ASN A 67 -10.69 15.77 -0.94
CA ASN A 67 -11.16 16.28 0.35
C ASN A 67 -10.04 16.60 1.35
N ASN A 68 -8.78 16.62 0.90
CA ASN A 68 -7.59 16.81 1.74
C ASN A 68 -7.38 15.72 2.82
N ASN A 69 -8.01 14.57 2.63
CA ASN A 69 -7.87 13.41 3.51
C ASN A 69 -6.64 12.61 3.12
N THR A 70 -5.78 12.33 4.10
CA THR A 70 -4.59 11.52 3.92
C THR A 70 -4.94 10.03 3.90
N LYS A 71 -4.46 9.32 2.88
CA LYS A 71 -4.58 7.87 2.68
C LYS A 71 -3.20 7.26 2.45
N ILE A 72 -3.04 6.01 2.87
CA ILE A 72 -1.82 5.23 2.66
C ILE A 72 -2.16 4.06 1.75
N LYS A 73 -1.40 3.90 0.67
CA LYS A 73 -1.46 2.69 -0.16
C LYS A 73 -0.53 1.64 0.42
N VAL A 74 -1.06 0.45 0.67
CA VAL A 74 -0.33 -0.64 1.31
C VAL A 74 -0.44 -1.90 0.46
N GLN A 75 0.69 -2.51 0.14
CA GLN A 75 0.76 -3.86 -0.41
C GLN A 75 0.51 -4.85 0.74
N GLN A 76 -0.66 -5.47 0.76
CA GLN A 76 -1.03 -6.42 1.82
C GLN A 76 -0.26 -7.73 1.67
N PHE A 77 0.15 -8.30 2.81
CA PHE A 77 0.61 -9.69 2.87
C PHE A 77 -0.48 -10.60 3.43
N LEU A 78 -0.51 -11.81 2.89
CA LEU A 78 -1.48 -12.84 3.24
C LEU A 78 -0.83 -13.87 4.14
N TYR A 79 -1.58 -14.28 5.16
CA TYR A 79 -1.24 -15.49 5.91
C TYR A 79 -1.62 -16.73 5.10
N ASN A 80 -1.01 -17.87 5.44
CA ASN A 80 -1.30 -19.13 4.77
C ASN A 80 -2.80 -19.47 4.78
N TYR A 81 -3.51 -19.19 5.89
CA TYR A 81 -4.95 -19.46 5.99
C TYR A 81 -5.83 -18.58 5.10
N GLU A 82 -5.28 -17.47 4.56
CA GLU A 82 -5.99 -16.53 3.69
C GLU A 82 -5.83 -16.87 2.22
N LEU A 83 -4.91 -17.77 1.89
CA LEU A 83 -4.72 -18.24 0.53
C LEU A 83 -5.82 -19.22 0.11
N PRO A 84 -6.14 -19.29 -1.19
CA PRO A 84 -6.94 -20.37 -1.74
C PRO A 84 -6.31 -21.74 -1.44
N ARG A 85 -7.14 -22.75 -1.12
CA ARG A 85 -6.68 -24.08 -0.65
C ARG A 85 -5.67 -24.76 -1.56
N ASN A 86 -5.74 -24.54 -2.87
CA ASN A 86 -4.80 -25.10 -3.85
C ASN A 86 -3.36 -24.55 -3.70
N PHE A 87 -3.17 -23.44 -3.00
CA PHE A 87 -1.85 -22.88 -2.69
C PHE A 87 -1.36 -23.26 -1.28
N HIS A 88 -2.16 -24.00 -0.50
CA HIS A 88 -1.74 -24.48 0.81
C HIS A 88 -0.75 -25.63 0.62
N SER A 89 0.53 -25.38 0.86
CA SER A 89 1.50 -26.48 0.95
C SER A 89 1.51 -27.06 2.36
N ALA A 90 1.45 -28.38 2.51
CA ALA A 90 1.47 -29.07 3.81
C ALA A 90 2.75 -28.80 4.65
N ALA A 91 3.82 -28.27 4.03
CA ALA A 91 5.14 -28.13 4.63
C ALA A 91 5.48 -26.71 5.16
N ARG A 92 4.51 -25.79 5.25
CA ARG A 92 4.81 -24.39 5.61
C ARG A 92 4.33 -24.00 7.01
N ASP A 93 5.27 -23.41 7.74
CA ASP A 93 5.10 -22.84 9.07
C ASP A 93 4.17 -21.61 9.05
N SER A 94 3.40 -21.42 10.12
CA SER A 94 2.41 -20.35 10.31
C SER A 94 3.03 -18.95 10.39
N THR A 95 4.35 -18.88 10.55
CA THR A 95 5.17 -17.67 10.63
C THR A 95 5.45 -17.01 9.28
N LYS A 96 5.15 -17.68 8.15
CA LYS A 96 5.43 -17.18 6.80
C LYS A 96 4.27 -16.37 6.24
N LEU A 97 4.62 -15.26 5.58
CA LEU A 97 3.70 -14.36 4.88
C LEU A 97 3.88 -14.49 3.36
N TRP A 98 2.79 -14.26 2.63
CA TRP A 98 2.75 -14.26 1.18
C TRP A 98 2.53 -12.85 0.67
N MET A 99 3.45 -12.39 -0.17
CA MET A 99 3.32 -11.11 -0.86
C MET A 99 2.46 -11.30 -2.11
N THR A 100 1.42 -10.48 -2.26
CA THR A 100 0.63 -10.45 -3.49
C THR A 100 1.31 -9.58 -4.54
N ASP A 101 1.04 -9.85 -5.80
CA ASP A 101 1.38 -8.92 -6.88
C ASP A 101 0.63 -7.58 -6.69
N ARG A 102 1.20 -6.51 -7.28
CA ARG A 102 0.69 -5.13 -7.20
C ARG A 102 -0.40 -4.87 -8.23
#